data_AF-A0AAN6Q556-F1
#
_entry.id   AF-A0AAN6Q556-F1
#
_cell.length_a   1.000
_cell.length_b   1.000
_cell.length_c   1.000
_cell.angle_alpha   90.00
_cell.angle_beta   90.00
_cell.angle_gamma   90.00
#
_symmetry.space_group_name_H-M   'P 1'
#
loop_
_entity.id
_entity.type
_entity.pdbx_description
1 polymer ?
#
loop_
_entity_poly.entity_id
_entity_poly.type
_entity_poly.pdbx_seq_one_letter_code
_entity_poly.pdbx_strand_id
1 'polypeptide(L)'
;MVRAQARGKSTTPLASLYRMYEYLVLSDTIGLRNEIEHFFNQPSWAVSAIPDPADPDPERYAILAGLPSYLVIAFNRLIELGLPRGSPGIIAGDAAEEELRNRPVVLEEEPGWVTRVPALSQPLVIPDHCNKEPEEGVRSKRFLEMNVIVGEPHVLFV
;
A
#
# COMPACT_ATOMS: atom_id res chain seq x y z
N MET A 1 -34.17 5.24 15.93
CA MET A 1 -33.74 3.87 16.27
C MET A 1 -32.47 3.57 15.49
N VAL A 2 -31.38 3.35 16.23
CA VAL A 2 -30.05 2.82 15.86
C VAL A 2 -29.39 3.45 14.61
N ARG A 3 -28.56 4.49 14.86
CA ARG A 3 -27.42 4.78 13.99
C ARG A 3 -26.53 3.53 13.98
N ALA A 4 -26.27 2.97 12.81
CA ALA A 4 -25.24 1.95 12.65
C ALA A 4 -23.91 2.55 13.14
N GLN A 5 -23.46 2.08 14.30
CA GLN A 5 -22.13 2.37 14.80
C GLN A 5 -21.15 1.75 13.81
N ALA A 6 -20.34 2.58 13.13
CA ALA A 6 -19.26 2.10 12.30
C ALA A 6 -18.42 1.12 13.14
N ARG A 7 -18.37 -0.15 12.74
CA ARG A 7 -17.45 -1.14 13.33
C ARG A 7 -16.07 -0.49 13.36
N GLY A 8 -15.47 -0.42 14.54
CA GLY A 8 -14.15 0.19 14.71
C GLY A 8 -13.19 -0.39 13.67
N LYS A 9 -12.71 0.48 12.76
CA LYS A 9 -11.75 0.11 11.73
C LYS A 9 -10.53 -0.47 12.46
N SER A 10 -10.21 -1.74 12.25
CA SER A 10 -9.04 -2.36 12.88
C SER A 10 -7.79 -1.52 12.56
N THR A 11 -7.12 -1.07 13.62
CA THR A 11 -6.03 -0.09 13.60
C THR A 11 -4.66 -0.77 13.53
N THR A 12 -4.52 -1.81 12.71
CA THR A 12 -3.23 -2.49 12.52
C THR A 12 -2.73 -2.32 11.09
N PRO A 13 -1.41 -2.34 10.87
CA PRO A 13 -0.85 -2.27 9.52
C PRO A 13 -1.33 -3.44 8.65
N LEU A 14 -1.49 -4.64 9.22
CA LEU A 14 -2.04 -5.78 8.49
C LEU A 14 -3.50 -5.54 8.07
N ALA A 15 -4.35 -5.01 8.96
CA ALA A 15 -5.73 -4.70 8.59
C ALA A 15 -5.83 -3.60 7.53
N SER A 16 -4.87 -2.67 7.50
CA SER A 16 -4.74 -1.67 6.43
C SER A 16 -4.35 -2.31 5.10
N LEU A 17 -3.42 -3.27 5.12
CA LEU A 17 -3.05 -4.04 3.92
C LEU A 17 -4.23 -4.80 3.31
N TYR A 18 -5.09 -5.41 4.14
CA TYR A 18 -6.32 -6.05 3.65
C TYR A 18 -7.31 -5.07 3.01
N ARG A 19 -7.43 -3.85 3.55
CA ARG A 19 -8.28 -2.82 2.92
C ARG A 19 -7.71 -2.38 1.58
N MET A 20 -6.39 -2.22 1.47
CA MET A 20 -5.74 -1.95 0.19
C MET A 20 -6.00 -3.06 -0.82
N TYR A 21 -5.95 -4.33 -0.39
CA TYR A 21 -6.36 -5.48 -1.21
C TYR A 21 -7.79 -5.34 -1.71
N GLU A 22 -8.75 -5.05 -0.82
CA GLU A 22 -10.16 -4.86 -1.21
C GLU A 22 -10.31 -3.74 -2.24
N TYR A 23 -9.68 -2.59 -2.02
CA TYR A 23 -9.73 -1.45 -2.94
C TYR A 23 -9.08 -1.77 -4.29
N LEU A 24 -7.98 -2.52 -4.32
CA LEU A 24 -7.35 -2.96 -5.56
C LEU A 24 -8.27 -3.87 -6.37
N VAL A 25 -8.86 -4.89 -5.72
CA VAL A 25 -9.75 -5.86 -6.39
C VAL A 25 -11.03 -5.19 -6.90
N LEU A 26 -11.52 -4.18 -6.19
CA LEU A 26 -12.70 -3.41 -6.59
C LEU A 26 -12.38 -2.31 -7.61
N SER A 27 -11.12 -2.15 -8.04
CA SER A 27 -10.67 -1.01 -8.86
C SER A 27 -11.01 0.36 -8.23
N ASP A 28 -11.13 0.44 -6.89
CA ASP A 28 -11.37 1.68 -6.15
C ASP A 28 -10.06 2.43 -5.91
N THR A 29 -9.67 3.22 -6.91
CA THR A 29 -8.44 4.02 -6.86
C THR A 29 -8.44 5.05 -5.74
N ILE A 30 -9.60 5.63 -5.42
CA ILE A 30 -9.71 6.66 -4.38
C ILE A 30 -9.55 6.01 -2.99
N GLY A 31 -10.27 4.91 -2.75
CA GLY A 31 -10.13 4.12 -1.53
C GLY A 31 -8.69 3.65 -1.29
N LEU A 32 -8.05 3.12 -2.34
CA LEU A 32 -6.66 2.65 -2.27
C LEU A 32 -5.70 3.77 -1.87
N ARG A 33 -5.77 4.94 -2.53
CA ARG A 33 -4.89 6.09 -2.23
C ARG A 33 -5.11 6.61 -0.82
N ASN A 34 -6.35 6.76 -0.39
CA ASN A 34 -6.69 7.22 0.96
C ASN A 34 -6.18 6.24 2.02
N GLU A 35 -6.21 4.93 1.76
CA GLU A 35 -5.71 3.93 2.69
C GLU A 35 -4.17 3.93 2.74
N ILE A 36 -3.49 4.11 1.61
CA ILE A 36 -2.03 4.28 1.55
C ILE A 36 -1.59 5.53 2.33
N GLU A 37 -2.27 6.65 2.13
CA GLU A 37 -2.01 7.89 2.88
C GLU A 37 -2.30 7.71 4.39
N HIS A 38 -3.39 7.02 4.72
CA HIS A 38 -3.69 6.68 6.11
C HIS A 38 -2.57 5.86 6.75
N PHE A 39 -2.08 4.83 6.04
CA PHE A 39 -0.92 4.04 6.45
C PHE A 39 0.31 4.94 6.60
N PHE A 40 0.54 5.88 5.66
CA PHE A 40 1.65 6.83 5.71
C PHE A 40 1.66 7.67 7.00
N ASN A 41 0.47 8.08 7.42
CA ASN A 41 0.27 8.89 8.60
C ASN A 41 0.29 8.09 9.91
N GLN A 42 0.72 6.83 9.91
CA GLN A 42 1.00 6.03 11.11
C GLN A 42 2.53 5.85 11.30
N PRO A 43 3.24 6.75 11.99
CA PRO A 43 4.71 6.69 12.07
C PRO A 43 5.26 5.42 12.70
N SER A 44 4.48 4.71 13.51
CA SER A 44 4.85 3.44 14.14
C SER A 44 4.67 2.22 13.22
N TRP A 45 4.08 2.39 12.03
CA TRP A 45 3.85 1.31 11.08
C TRP A 45 4.94 1.34 10.00
N ALA A 46 6.10 0.77 10.31
CA ALA A 46 7.11 0.48 9.30
C ALA A 46 6.57 -0.59 8.34
N VAL A 47 6.82 -0.42 7.03
CA VAL A 47 6.38 -1.39 6.01
C VAL A 47 7.03 -2.74 6.26
N SER A 48 8.31 -2.77 6.61
CA SER A 48 9.06 -4.00 6.92
C SER A 48 8.53 -4.77 8.13
N ALA A 49 7.78 -4.10 9.01
CA ALA A 49 7.19 -4.68 10.23
C ALA A 49 5.76 -5.20 10.04
N ILE A 50 5.19 -5.14 8.82
CA ILE A 50 3.89 -5.76 8.56
C ILE A 50 4.01 -7.27 8.82
N PRO A 51 3.20 -7.84 9.73
CA PRO A 51 3.28 -9.27 10.03
C PRO A 51 2.81 -10.09 8.82
N ASP A 52 3.42 -11.26 8.66
CA ASP A 52 3.02 -12.25 7.65
C ASP A 52 1.58 -12.71 7.94
N PRO A 53 0.62 -12.49 7.02
CA PRO A 53 -0.76 -12.92 7.23
C PRO A 53 -0.93 -14.44 7.17
N ALA A 54 0.02 -15.18 6.56
CA ALA A 54 -0.10 -16.59 6.24
C ALA A 54 -1.49 -16.93 5.65
N ASP A 55 -1.93 -16.11 4.69
CA ASP A 55 -3.31 -16.16 4.21
C ASP A 55 -3.58 -17.51 3.52
N PRO A 56 -4.64 -18.24 3.92
CA PRO A 56 -4.92 -19.58 3.38
C PRO A 56 -5.39 -19.55 1.91
N ASP A 57 -5.80 -18.39 1.41
CA ASP A 57 -6.19 -18.20 0.02
C ASP A 57 -4.97 -17.72 -0.79
N PRO A 58 -4.46 -18.55 -1.72
CA PRO A 58 -3.23 -18.23 -2.44
C PRO A 58 -3.39 -16.98 -3.31
N GLU A 59 -4.57 -16.75 -3.90
CA GLU A 59 -4.83 -15.60 -4.77
C GLU A 59 -4.77 -14.30 -3.96
N ARG A 60 -5.46 -14.27 -2.83
CA ARG A 60 -5.41 -13.14 -1.90
C ARG A 60 -4.00 -12.96 -1.34
N TYR A 61 -3.31 -14.05 -1.00
CA TYR A 61 -1.96 -13.96 -0.45
C TYR A 61 -0.97 -13.35 -1.45
N ALA A 62 -1.05 -13.74 -2.72
CA ALA A 62 -0.22 -13.19 -3.79
C ALA A 62 -0.45 -11.68 -3.96
N ILE A 63 -1.71 -11.22 -3.87
CA ILE A 63 -2.02 -9.79 -3.94
C ILE A 63 -1.47 -9.04 -2.71
N LEU A 64 -1.70 -9.59 -1.50
CA LEU A 64 -1.16 -9.02 -0.26
C LEU A 64 0.36 -8.93 -0.28
N ALA A 65 1.06 -9.89 -0.90
CA ALA A 65 2.52 -9.87 -1.05
C ALA A 65 3.02 -8.79 -2.01
N GLY A 66 2.24 -8.41 -3.02
CA GLY A 66 2.61 -7.36 -3.97
C GLY A 66 2.43 -5.94 -3.42
N LEU A 67 1.45 -5.72 -2.54
CA LEU A 67 1.13 -4.37 -2.02
C LEU A 67 2.28 -3.66 -1.27
N PRO A 68 3.09 -4.33 -0.42
CA PRO A 68 4.19 -3.68 0.28
C PRO A 68 5.22 -3.01 -0.63
N SER A 69 5.49 -3.54 -1.83
CA SER A 69 6.42 -2.91 -2.76
C SER A 69 5.93 -1.52 -3.20
N TYR A 70 4.61 -1.37 -3.35
CA TYR A 70 3.99 -0.10 -3.70
C TYR A 70 4.02 0.91 -2.56
N LEU A 71 3.90 0.43 -1.31
CA LEU A 71 4.10 1.27 -0.13
C LEU A 71 5.54 1.79 -0.08
N VAL A 72 6.53 0.91 -0.28
CA VAL A 72 7.95 1.28 -0.33
C VAL A 72 8.20 2.34 -1.41
N ILE A 73 7.70 2.13 -2.64
CA ILE A 73 7.84 3.09 -3.75
C ILE A 73 7.24 4.44 -3.38
N ALA A 74 6.00 4.46 -2.89
CA ALA A 74 5.29 5.71 -2.57
C ALA A 74 5.97 6.46 -1.42
N PHE A 75 6.35 5.75 -0.36
CA PHE A 75 6.88 6.35 0.87
C PHE A 75 8.32 6.81 0.68
N ASN A 76 9.17 6.02 0.04
CA ASN A 76 10.56 6.40 -0.20
C ASN A 76 10.65 7.61 -1.11
N ARG A 77 9.77 7.72 -2.12
CA ARG A 77 9.67 8.94 -2.93
C ARG A 77 9.39 10.19 -2.09
N LEU A 78 8.49 10.11 -1.10
CA LEU A 78 8.19 11.26 -0.22
C LEU A 78 9.35 11.56 0.73
N ILE A 79 9.95 10.52 1.32
CA ILE A 79 11.10 10.63 2.22
C ILE A 79 12.27 11.31 1.49
N GLU A 80 12.57 10.89 0.25
CA GLU A 80 13.60 11.48 -0.60
C GLU A 80 13.31 12.93 -0.99
N LEU A 81 12.03 13.32 -1.06
CA LEU A 81 11.60 14.71 -1.26
C LEU A 81 11.61 15.54 0.03
N GLY A 82 12.11 15.00 1.14
CA GLY A 82 12.21 15.70 2.42
C GLY A 82 10.93 15.66 3.26
N LEU A 83 10.01 14.74 2.95
CA LEU A 83 8.78 14.50 3.72
C LEU A 83 8.88 13.14 4.43
N PRO A 84 9.62 13.04 5.55
CA PRO A 84 9.72 11.80 6.29
C PRO A 84 8.39 11.40 6.92
N ARG A 85 8.31 10.14 7.37
CA ARG A 85 7.19 9.63 8.18
C ARG A 85 6.91 10.56 9.37
N GLY A 86 5.63 10.81 9.64
CA GLY A 86 5.21 11.68 10.74
C GLY A 86 5.51 13.16 10.53
N SER A 87 5.66 13.59 9.27
CA SER A 87 5.62 15.01 8.92
C SER A 87 4.21 15.56 9.19
N PRO A 88 4.09 16.80 9.71
CA PRO A 88 2.79 17.44 9.85
C PRO A 88 2.21 17.75 8.46
N GLY A 89 0.88 17.68 8.31
CA GLY A 89 0.21 18.01 7.05
C GLY A 89 0.36 19.47 6.62
N ILE A 90 0.79 20.36 7.52
CA ILE A 90 1.17 21.74 7.22
C ILE A 90 2.53 22.01 7.87
N ILE A 91 3.51 22.36 7.06
CA ILE A 91 4.85 22.78 7.51
C ILE A 91 4.83 24.31 7.55
N ALA A 92 4.85 24.89 8.75
CA ALA A 92 4.70 26.33 8.94
C ALA A 92 5.99 26.97 9.46
N GLY A 93 6.70 27.65 8.56
CA GLY A 93 7.87 28.47 8.88
C GLY A 93 9.21 27.72 8.93
N ASP A 94 10.29 28.48 8.83
CA ASP A 94 11.66 27.99 8.64
C ASP A 94 12.10 26.98 9.71
N ALA A 95 11.66 27.17 10.97
CA ALA A 95 12.01 26.29 12.07
C ALA A 95 11.39 24.88 11.93
N ALA A 96 10.16 24.78 11.42
CA ALA A 96 9.51 23.49 11.18
C ALA A 96 10.16 22.76 10.00
N GLU A 97 10.54 23.49 8.96
CA GLU A 97 11.28 22.90 7.85
C GLU A 97 12.69 22.44 8.27
N GLU A 98 13.39 23.23 9.08
CA GLU A 98 14.72 22.88 9.58
C GLU A 98 14.68 21.64 10.49
N GLU A 99 13.65 21.52 11.33
CA GLU A 99 13.42 20.32 12.13
C GLU A 99 13.27 19.08 11.23
N LEU A 100 12.42 19.15 10.19
CA LEU A 100 12.23 18.04 9.25
C LEU A 100 13.51 17.69 8.48
N ARG A 101 14.27 18.69 8.02
CA ARG A 101 15.56 18.49 7.34
C ARG A 101 16.61 17.82 8.23
N ASN A 102 16.55 18.06 9.53
CA ASN A 102 17.47 17.46 10.50
C ASN A 102 17.06 16.05 10.96
N ARG A 103 15.86 15.58 10.60
CA ARG A 103 15.45 14.20 10.90
C ARG A 103 16.29 13.21 10.09
N PRO A 104 16.66 12.06 10.67
CA PRO A 104 17.28 11.00 9.91
C PRO A 104 16.40 10.54 8.74
N VAL A 105 17.01 10.36 7.57
CA VAL A 105 16.36 9.72 6.43
C VAL A 105 16.29 8.23 6.69
N VAL A 106 15.09 7.72 6.94
CA VAL A 106 14.82 6.29 7.13
C VAL A 106 13.96 5.83 5.96
N LEU A 107 14.55 5.05 5.06
CA LEU A 107 13.83 4.46 3.94
C LEU A 107 13.07 3.22 4.41
N GLU A 108 11.91 3.01 3.81
CA GLU A 108 11.07 1.83 3.98
C GLU A 108 11.62 0.67 3.17
N GLU A 109 11.43 -0.53 3.71
CA GLU A 109 11.81 -1.80 3.11
C GLU A 109 10.60 -2.75 3.08
N GLU A 110 10.59 -3.70 2.15
CA GLU A 110 9.55 -4.72 2.11
C GLU A 110 9.64 -5.66 3.33
N PRO A 111 8.52 -6.20 3.82
CA PRO A 111 8.55 -7.26 4.83
C PRO A 111 9.32 -8.47 4.32
N GLY A 112 10.16 -9.06 5.16
CA GLY A 112 10.96 -10.23 4.78
C GLY A 112 10.13 -11.47 4.40
N TRP A 113 8.82 -11.49 4.65
CA TRP A 113 7.93 -12.58 4.23
C TRP A 113 7.51 -12.52 2.77
N VAL A 114 7.50 -11.33 2.16
CA VAL A 114 7.05 -11.13 0.78
C VAL A 114 7.83 -12.00 -0.20
N THR A 115 9.14 -12.13 -0.02
CA THR A 115 10.03 -12.92 -0.88
C THR A 115 9.78 -14.44 -0.82
N ARG A 116 9.04 -14.91 0.19
CA ARG A 116 8.70 -16.33 0.38
C ARG A 116 7.36 -16.71 -0.23
N VAL A 117 6.56 -15.73 -0.66
CA VAL A 117 5.25 -16.01 -1.26
C VAL A 117 5.46 -16.48 -2.70
N PRO A 118 5.01 -17.69 -3.06
CA PRO A 118 5.16 -18.17 -4.43
C PRO A 118 4.18 -17.45 -5.37
N ALA A 119 4.59 -17.29 -6.62
CA ALA A 119 3.68 -16.90 -7.69
C ALA A 119 2.55 -17.93 -7.86
N LEU A 120 1.39 -17.47 -8.36
CA LEU A 120 0.25 -18.34 -8.60
C LEU A 120 0.53 -19.35 -9.72
N SER A 121 0.02 -20.58 -9.56
CA SER A 121 0.16 -21.62 -10.57
C SER A 121 -0.68 -21.37 -11.82
N GLN A 122 -1.73 -20.55 -11.71
CA GLN A 122 -2.59 -20.11 -12.80
C GLN A 122 -2.73 -18.59 -12.76
N PRO A 123 -2.84 -17.92 -13.93
CA PRO A 123 -3.01 -16.48 -13.96
C PRO A 123 -4.31 -16.04 -13.27
N LEU A 124 -4.21 -15.07 -12.37
CA LEU A 124 -5.35 -14.38 -11.79
C LEU A 124 -5.56 -13.04 -12.49
N VAL A 125 -6.73 -12.83 -13.08
CA VAL A 125 -7.07 -11.54 -13.72
C VAL A 125 -7.93 -10.71 -12.77
N ILE A 126 -7.43 -9.52 -12.40
CA ILE A 126 -8.22 -8.51 -11.71
C ILE A 126 -8.71 -7.51 -12.77
N PRO A 127 -10.03 -7.45 -13.02
CA PRO A 127 -10.57 -6.58 -14.05
C PRO A 127 -10.46 -5.10 -13.64
N ASP A 128 -10.42 -4.23 -14.64
CA ASP A 128 -10.47 -2.78 -14.45
C ASP A 128 -11.87 -2.29 -14.04
N HIS A 129 -12.01 -0.98 -13.84
CA HIS A 129 -13.28 -0.32 -13.52
C HIS A 129 -14.37 -0.47 -14.60
N CYS A 130 -14.01 -0.86 -15.81
CA CYS A 130 -14.94 -1.19 -16.91
C CYS A 130 -15.25 -2.69 -16.97
N ASN A 131 -14.82 -3.47 -15.98
CA ASN A 131 -14.94 -4.92 -15.92
C ASN A 131 -14.25 -5.65 -17.09
N LYS A 132 -13.12 -5.10 -17.56
CA LYS A 132 -12.30 -5.68 -18.63
C LYS A 132 -10.93 -6.09 -18.11
N GLU A 133 -10.31 -7.05 -18.79
CA GLU A 133 -8.90 -7.37 -18.52
C GLU A 133 -8.03 -6.13 -18.82
N PRO A 134 -7.07 -5.78 -17.94
CA PRO A 134 -6.16 -4.67 -18.18
C PRO A 134 -5.33 -4.86 -19.46
N GLU A 135 -5.24 -3.81 -20.26
CA GLU A 135 -4.38 -3.78 -21.45
C GLU A 135 -2.91 -4.01 -21.08
N GLU A 136 -2.15 -4.69 -21.95
CA GLU A 136 -0.77 -5.09 -21.66
C GLU A 136 0.13 -3.92 -21.25
N GLY A 137 -0.02 -2.76 -21.89
CA GLY A 137 0.78 -1.57 -21.63
C GLY A 137 0.55 -0.90 -20.27
N VAL A 138 -0.53 -1.26 -19.56
CA VAL A 138 -0.87 -0.70 -18.24
C VAL A 138 -0.75 -1.72 -17.12
N ARG A 139 -0.29 -2.94 -17.39
CA ARG A 139 -0.17 -4.00 -16.38
C ARG A 139 0.95 -3.73 -15.39
N SER A 140 0.71 -4.10 -14.14
CA SER A 140 1.71 -4.06 -13.10
C SER A 140 2.81 -5.10 -13.32
N LYS A 141 4.06 -4.65 -13.39
CA LYS A 141 5.22 -5.55 -13.45
C LYS A 141 5.34 -6.39 -12.18
N ARG A 142 5.11 -5.78 -11.02
CA ARG A 142 5.20 -6.46 -9.73
C ARG A 142 4.18 -7.59 -9.62
N PHE A 143 2.94 -7.34 -9.98
CA PHE A 143 1.89 -8.35 -9.90
C PHE A 143 2.05 -9.43 -10.98
N LEU A 144 2.61 -9.08 -12.15
CA LEU A 144 2.96 -10.07 -13.16
C LEU A 144 3.98 -11.10 -12.66
N GLU A 145 4.95 -10.71 -11.82
CA GLU A 145 5.89 -11.66 -11.16
C GLU A 145 5.15 -12.71 -10.32
N MET A 146 3.98 -12.34 -9.77
CA MET A 146 3.12 -13.21 -8.96
C MET A 146 2.06 -13.95 -9.79
N ASN A 147 2.11 -13.82 -11.13
CA ASN A 147 1.09 -14.32 -12.06
C ASN A 147 -0.31 -13.70 -11.81
N VAL A 148 -0.34 -12.44 -11.39
CA VAL A 148 -1.54 -11.62 -11.21
C VAL A 148 -1.56 -10.53 -12.28
N ILE A 149 -2.59 -10.54 -13.14
CA ILE A 149 -2.82 -9.57 -14.19
C ILE A 149 -3.74 -8.48 -13.62
N VAL A 150 -3.15 -7.35 -13.26
CA VAL A 150 -3.85 -6.17 -12.75
C VAL A 150 -3.21 -4.91 -13.33
N GLY A 151 -3.99 -3.84 -13.48
CA GLY A 151 -3.46 -2.53 -13.86
C GLY A 151 -2.47 -2.00 -12.82
N GLU A 152 -1.51 -1.18 -13.26
CA GLU A 152 -0.54 -0.54 -12.37
C GLU A 152 -1.28 0.32 -11.33
N PRO A 153 -1.17 0.00 -10.02
CA PRO A 153 -1.88 0.73 -8.99
C PRO A 153 -1.36 2.17 -8.89
N HIS A 154 -2.29 3.13 -8.93
CA HIS A 154 -1.96 4.53 -8.69
C HIS A 154 -1.71 4.78 -7.20
N VAL A 155 -0.46 4.62 -6.76
CA VAL A 155 -0.08 4.68 -5.33
C VAL A 155 0.50 6.00 -4.86
N LEU A 156 0.74 6.94 -5.78
CA LEU A 156 1.31 8.24 -5.42
C LEU A 156 0.22 9.18 -4.87
N PHE A 157 0.55 9.87 -3.79
CA PHE A 157 -0.27 10.87 -3.13
C PHE A 157 0.60 12.07 -2.73
N VAL A 158 -0.06 13.19 -2.42
CA VAL A 158 0.55 14.46 -2.00
C VAL A 158 -0.26 15.04 -0.86
#